data_AF-A0A931C8N7-F1
#
_entry.id   AF-A0A931C8N7-F1
#
_cell.length_a   1.000
_cell.length_b   1.000
_cell.length_c   1.000
_cell.angle_alpha   90.00
_cell.angle_beta   90.00
_cell.angle_gamma   90.00
#
_symmetry.space_group_name_H-M   'P 1'
#
loop_
_entity.id
_entity.type
_entity.pdbx_description
1 polymer ?
#
loop_
_entity_poly.entity_id
_entity_poly.type
_entity_poly.pdbx_seq_one_letter_code
_entity_poly.pdbx_strand_id
1 'polypeptide(L)'
;MRRLVGKLIAVVVLGVAGVVFLPAAAPAAACGITWGSLEKAGGPLSPAPLVSVRAGRHQCWDRVVFEFDGSASGYAVRYGGQVLTDGEGVDLVPYTAGGAHLWVTLRAPAYDDEHKATIEGRTGDRMVNVLRYDTLRDVVFGGSFEGYTTFAVGVRARLPFQVTVLPGPGTHSRIVLDVAHSW
;
A
#
# COMPACT_ATOMS: atom_id res chain seq x y z
N MET A 1 19.53 37.47 -82.89
CA MET A 1 19.04 38.41 -81.84
C MET A 1 18.01 37.71 -80.98
N ARG A 2 18.34 37.40 -79.72
CA ARG A 2 17.50 37.48 -78.50
C ARG A 2 18.02 36.50 -77.45
N ARG A 3 18.50 37.10 -76.35
CA ARG A 3 19.01 36.49 -75.13
C ARG A 3 17.81 36.04 -74.28
N LEU A 4 17.91 34.93 -73.57
CA LEU A 4 17.06 34.65 -72.41
C LEU A 4 17.92 34.07 -71.29
N VAL A 5 18.15 34.91 -70.28
CA VAL A 5 18.83 34.62 -69.03
C VAL A 5 17.78 34.10 -68.06
N GLY A 6 17.86 32.82 -67.68
CA GLY A 6 17.04 32.23 -66.62
C GLY A 6 17.65 32.56 -65.25
N LYS A 7 16.90 33.25 -64.39
CA LYS A 7 17.31 33.56 -63.01
C LYS A 7 17.13 32.32 -62.13
N LEU A 8 18.22 31.82 -61.53
CA LEU A 8 18.14 30.90 -60.38
C LEU A 8 17.70 31.68 -59.13
N ILE A 9 16.67 31.19 -58.44
CA ILE A 9 16.30 31.63 -57.10
C ILE A 9 16.88 30.60 -56.13
N ALA A 10 17.88 30.99 -55.36
CA ALA A 10 18.42 30.20 -54.26
C ALA A 10 17.61 30.49 -52.99
N VAL A 11 16.86 29.51 -52.52
CA VAL A 11 16.17 29.55 -51.22
C VAL A 11 17.18 29.12 -50.15
N VAL A 12 17.61 30.06 -49.32
CA VAL A 12 18.46 29.79 -48.15
C VAL A 12 17.54 29.48 -46.97
N VAL A 13 17.51 28.23 -46.53
CA VAL A 13 16.81 27.80 -45.31
C VAL A 13 17.77 27.97 -44.13
N LEU A 14 17.54 28.98 -43.29
CA LEU A 14 18.24 29.12 -42.00
C LEU A 14 17.66 28.09 -41.01
N GLY A 15 18.40 27.02 -40.73
CA GLY A 15 18.08 26.08 -39.66
C GLY A 15 18.45 26.65 -38.30
N VAL A 16 17.45 27.02 -37.50
CA VAL A 16 17.66 27.38 -36.08
C VAL A 16 17.68 26.07 -35.28
N ALA A 17 18.87 25.60 -34.92
CA ALA A 17 19.03 24.47 -34.00
C ALA A 17 18.69 24.94 -32.58
N GLY A 18 17.44 24.74 -32.15
CA GLY A 18 17.02 24.96 -30.77
C GLY A 18 17.67 23.94 -29.84
N VAL A 19 18.54 24.40 -28.95
CA VAL A 19 19.10 23.57 -27.86
C VAL A 19 17.99 23.34 -26.84
N VAL A 20 17.43 22.13 -26.83
CA VAL A 20 16.42 21.73 -25.85
C VAL A 20 17.14 21.36 -24.56
N PHE A 21 17.10 22.23 -23.55
CA PHE A 21 17.53 21.87 -22.20
C PHE A 21 16.46 20.99 -21.57
N LEU A 22 16.75 19.70 -21.43
CA LEU A 22 15.94 18.80 -20.62
C LEU A 22 16.22 19.11 -19.14
N PRO A 23 15.19 19.30 -18.31
CA PRO A 23 15.40 19.46 -16.87
C PRO A 23 16.07 18.20 -16.33
N ALA A 24 17.17 18.38 -15.59
CA ALA A 24 17.80 17.30 -14.86
C ALA A 24 16.79 16.72 -13.87
N ALA A 25 16.62 15.40 -13.88
CA ALA A 25 15.80 14.71 -12.88
C ALA A 25 16.32 15.08 -11.48
N ALA A 26 15.44 15.62 -10.64
CA ALA A 26 15.79 15.86 -9.25
C ALA A 26 16.28 14.55 -8.61
N PRO A 27 17.36 14.57 -7.80
CA PRO A 27 17.79 13.38 -7.10
C PRO A 27 16.60 12.83 -6.28
N ALA A 28 16.38 11.51 -6.36
CA ALA A 28 15.39 10.87 -5.52
C ALA A 28 15.69 11.26 -4.07
N ALA A 29 14.70 11.83 -3.37
CA ALA A 29 14.85 12.13 -1.95
C ALA A 29 15.32 10.85 -1.25
N ALA A 30 16.47 10.91 -0.57
CA ALA A 30 16.91 9.80 0.25
C ALA A 30 15.81 9.55 1.27
N CYS A 31 15.20 8.35 1.22
CA CYS A 31 13.94 8.06 1.89
C CYS A 31 13.98 8.23 3.42
N GLY A 32 15.18 8.35 4.02
CA GLY A 32 15.35 8.66 5.44
C GLY A 32 14.64 7.68 6.37
N ILE A 33 14.38 6.46 5.91
CA ILE A 33 13.64 5.45 6.69
C ILE A 33 14.52 4.97 7.83
N THR A 34 14.06 5.19 9.06
CA THR A 34 14.71 4.75 10.30
C THR A 34 13.95 3.61 10.97
N TRP A 35 12.93 3.07 10.31
CA TRP A 35 12.10 2.00 10.84
C TRP A 35 12.88 0.69 10.91
N GLY A 36 12.41 -0.26 11.73
CA GLY A 36 12.95 -1.61 11.80
C GLY A 36 11.86 -2.67 11.72
N SER A 37 12.22 -3.92 11.42
CA SER A 37 11.29 -5.03 11.20
C SER A 37 10.84 -5.78 12.47
N LEU A 38 11.01 -5.20 13.66
CA LEU A 38 10.45 -5.75 14.91
C LEU A 38 8.95 -5.47 14.99
N GLU A 39 8.24 -6.15 15.89
CA GLU A 39 6.81 -5.97 16.12
C GLU A 39 6.42 -4.53 16.47
N LYS A 40 5.25 -4.10 15.98
CA LYS A 40 4.58 -2.82 16.29
C LYS A 40 3.23 -3.17 16.88
N ALA A 41 2.94 -2.71 18.09
CA ALA A 41 1.64 -2.90 18.72
C ALA A 41 1.24 -1.65 19.51
N GLY A 42 -0.06 -1.40 19.62
CA GLY A 42 -0.59 -0.24 20.33
C GLY A 42 -2.11 -0.20 20.30
N GLY A 43 -2.68 0.74 21.08
CA GLY A 43 -4.11 1.03 21.11
C GLY A 43 -5.00 -0.05 21.76
N PRO A 44 -6.18 0.35 22.28
CA PRO A 44 -7.15 -0.56 22.87
C PRO A 44 -8.02 -1.26 21.81
N LEU A 45 -8.84 -2.21 22.26
CA LEU A 45 -9.97 -2.72 21.48
C LEU A 45 -10.96 -1.58 21.18
N SER A 46 -11.56 -1.59 20.00
CA SER A 46 -12.59 -0.64 19.60
C SER A 46 -13.79 -1.37 18.98
N PRO A 47 -15.03 -0.90 19.21
CA PRO A 47 -16.19 -1.40 18.49
C PRO A 47 -16.33 -0.81 17.08
N ALA A 48 -15.54 0.21 16.72
CA ALA A 48 -15.65 0.87 15.41
C ALA A 48 -15.32 -0.11 14.28
N PRO A 49 -16.27 -0.42 13.37
CA PRO A 49 -16.08 -1.47 12.38
C PRO A 49 -15.12 -1.03 11.28
N LEU A 50 -14.29 -1.95 10.80
CA LEU A 50 -13.51 -1.81 9.59
C LEU A 50 -14.47 -1.74 8.40
N VAL A 51 -14.37 -0.68 7.60
CA VAL A 51 -15.25 -0.45 6.44
C VAL A 51 -14.51 -0.45 5.11
N SER A 52 -13.18 -0.38 5.13
CA SER A 52 -12.39 -0.38 3.90
C SER A 52 -10.96 -0.84 4.12
N VAL A 53 -10.44 -1.59 3.14
CA VAL A 53 -9.02 -1.95 3.01
C VAL A 53 -8.51 -1.45 1.67
N ARG A 54 -7.45 -0.65 1.66
CA ARG A 54 -6.87 -0.05 0.44
C ARG A 54 -5.36 -0.14 0.45
N ALA A 55 -4.76 -0.06 -0.74
CA ALA A 55 -3.32 0.02 -0.89
C ALA A 55 -2.91 1.25 -1.72
N GLY A 56 -1.69 1.75 -1.48
CA GLY A 56 -1.10 2.86 -2.22
C GLY A 56 0.40 2.68 -2.40
N ARG A 57 0.92 3.16 -3.53
CA ARG A 57 2.36 3.18 -3.82
C ARG A 57 2.93 4.54 -3.48
N HIS A 58 4.06 4.56 -2.79
CA HIS A 58 4.85 5.75 -2.56
C HIS A 58 6.25 5.55 -3.10
N GLN A 59 7.03 6.63 -3.16
CA GLN A 59 8.41 6.58 -3.69
C GLN A 59 9.31 5.60 -2.94
N CYS A 60 9.05 5.41 -1.65
CA CYS A 60 9.97 4.75 -0.72
C CYS A 60 9.34 3.61 0.07
N TRP A 61 8.02 3.46 0.00
CA TRP A 61 7.27 2.42 0.69
C TRP A 61 5.99 2.11 -0.07
N ASP A 62 5.45 0.94 0.19
CA ASP A 62 4.07 0.62 -0.15
C ASP A 62 3.22 0.71 1.11
N ARG A 63 1.96 1.10 0.95
CA ARG A 63 1.03 1.39 2.04
C ARG A 63 -0.18 0.46 1.96
N VAL A 64 -0.62 -0.05 3.10
CA VAL A 64 -1.94 -0.62 3.32
C VAL A 64 -2.69 0.25 4.33
N VAL A 65 -3.93 0.61 4.03
CA VAL A 65 -4.80 1.44 4.87
C VAL A 65 -6.01 0.62 5.26
N PHE A 66 -6.23 0.53 6.57
CA PHE A 66 -7.43 -0.02 7.19
C PHE A 66 -8.24 1.17 7.71
N GLU A 67 -9.45 1.37 7.20
CA GLU A 67 -10.33 2.48 7.59
C GLU A 67 -11.53 1.98 8.37
N PHE A 68 -11.84 2.68 9.45
CA PHE A 68 -12.88 2.32 10.41
C PHE A 68 -13.93 3.42 10.51
N ASP A 69 -15.20 3.02 10.62
CA ASP A 69 -16.28 3.95 10.94
C ASP A 69 -16.31 4.22 12.45
N GLY A 70 -15.56 5.26 12.85
CA GLY A 70 -15.37 5.65 14.23
C GLY A 70 -13.91 5.58 14.67
N SER A 71 -13.69 5.70 15.99
CA SER A 71 -12.35 5.75 16.56
C SER A 71 -11.77 4.35 16.80
N ALA A 72 -10.85 3.93 15.95
CA ALA A 72 -10.01 2.75 16.13
C ALA A 72 -8.52 3.10 16.05
N SER A 73 -7.75 2.62 17.01
CA SER A 73 -6.29 2.81 17.09
C SER A 73 -5.52 1.55 17.49
N GLY A 74 -6.24 0.45 17.72
CA GLY A 74 -5.69 -0.81 18.23
C GLY A 74 -5.14 -1.72 17.14
N TYR A 75 -3.88 -2.12 17.27
CA TYR A 75 -3.22 -3.05 16.34
C TYR A 75 -2.10 -3.86 17.01
N ALA A 76 -1.75 -4.97 16.38
CA ALA A 76 -0.47 -5.66 16.53
C ALA A 76 -0.01 -6.14 15.14
N VAL A 77 1.22 -5.82 14.77
CA VAL A 77 1.80 -6.17 13.46
C VAL A 77 3.19 -6.71 13.66
N ARG A 78 3.43 -7.93 13.18
CA ARG A 78 4.73 -8.61 13.28
C ARG A 78 4.96 -9.51 12.08
N TYR A 79 6.23 -9.79 11.79
CA TYR A 79 6.57 -10.89 10.88
C TYR A 79 6.29 -12.24 11.56
N GLY A 80 5.74 -13.19 10.81
CA GLY A 80 5.44 -14.53 11.29
C GLY A 80 5.70 -15.60 10.23
N GLY A 81 6.09 -16.79 10.67
CA GLY A 81 6.13 -17.98 9.79
C GLY A 81 4.75 -18.61 9.56
N GLN A 82 3.75 -18.14 10.30
CA GLN A 82 2.34 -18.50 10.16
C GLN A 82 1.50 -17.24 10.41
N VAL A 83 0.32 -17.19 9.80
CA VAL A 83 -0.73 -16.20 10.08
C VAL A 83 -2.05 -16.97 10.14
N LEU A 84 -2.62 -17.10 11.33
CA LEU A 84 -3.79 -17.94 11.53
C LEU A 84 -5.07 -17.15 11.28
N THR A 85 -6.07 -17.79 10.67
CA THR A 85 -7.42 -17.23 10.56
C THR A 85 -8.07 -17.09 11.93
N ASP A 86 -8.92 -16.07 12.07
CA ASP A 86 -9.74 -15.90 13.25
C ASP A 86 -10.81 -17.00 13.31
N GLY A 87 -11.08 -17.52 14.52
CA GLY A 87 -12.05 -18.60 14.77
C GLY A 87 -11.53 -20.01 14.45
N GLU A 88 -11.08 -20.27 13.23
CA GLU A 88 -10.70 -21.63 12.78
C GLU A 88 -9.21 -21.96 12.96
N GLY A 89 -8.33 -20.97 12.96
CA GLY A 89 -6.89 -21.18 13.14
C GLY A 89 -6.17 -21.80 11.93
N VAL A 90 -6.72 -21.64 10.72
CA VAL A 90 -6.08 -22.10 9.46
C VAL A 90 -4.92 -21.17 9.12
N ASP A 91 -3.76 -21.73 8.77
CA ASP A 91 -2.62 -20.91 8.35
C ASP A 91 -2.80 -20.36 6.93
N LEU A 92 -2.69 -19.03 6.79
CA LEU A 92 -2.80 -18.29 5.54
C LEU A 92 -1.49 -18.19 4.76
N VAL A 93 -0.34 -18.44 5.40
CA VAL A 93 0.98 -18.29 4.75
C VAL A 93 1.10 -19.10 3.44
N PRO A 94 0.64 -20.37 3.35
CA PRO A 94 0.69 -21.14 2.10
C PRO A 94 -0.10 -20.53 0.93
N TYR A 95 -1.06 -19.64 1.20
CA TYR A 95 -1.95 -19.03 0.21
C TYR A 95 -1.64 -17.55 -0.04
N THR A 96 -0.77 -16.96 0.78
CA THR A 96 -0.40 -15.54 0.75
C THR A 96 0.91 -15.38 -0.01
N ALA A 97 0.89 -14.68 -1.15
CA ALA A 97 2.08 -14.50 -1.97
C ALA A 97 3.11 -13.59 -1.29
N GLY A 98 4.39 -13.96 -1.29
CA GLY A 98 5.45 -13.14 -0.70
C GLY A 98 6.67 -13.95 -0.29
N GLY A 99 7.79 -13.28 -0.05
CA GLY A 99 8.99 -13.85 0.57
C GLY A 99 9.03 -13.69 2.09
N ALA A 100 8.13 -12.88 2.65
CA ALA A 100 7.87 -12.79 4.08
C ALA A 100 6.43 -12.31 4.33
N HIS A 101 5.90 -12.57 5.52
CA HIS A 101 4.50 -12.36 5.85
C HIS A 101 4.36 -11.56 7.13
N LEU A 102 3.62 -10.46 7.07
CA LEU A 102 3.19 -9.70 8.22
C LEU A 102 1.84 -10.24 8.69
N TRP A 103 1.81 -10.70 9.94
CA TRP A 103 0.58 -10.95 10.68
C TRP A 103 0.08 -9.60 11.19
N VAL A 104 -1.01 -9.13 10.60
CA VAL A 104 -1.70 -7.91 11.02
C VAL A 104 -2.94 -8.31 11.81
N THR A 105 -3.01 -7.93 13.07
CA THR A 105 -4.21 -8.04 13.91
C THR A 105 -4.70 -6.64 14.25
N LEU A 106 -5.88 -6.30 13.76
CA LEU A 106 -6.58 -5.07 14.12
C LEU A 106 -7.49 -5.40 15.32
N ARG A 107 -7.48 -4.53 16.33
CA ARG A 107 -8.33 -4.68 17.53
C ARG A 107 -9.64 -3.93 17.32
N ALA A 108 -10.29 -4.25 16.21
CA ALA A 108 -11.57 -3.71 15.79
C ALA A 108 -12.26 -4.76 14.89
N PRO A 109 -13.59 -4.87 14.94
CA PRO A 109 -14.32 -5.85 14.14
C PRO A 109 -14.38 -5.45 12.66
N ALA A 110 -14.64 -6.41 11.78
CA ALA A 110 -15.05 -6.17 10.39
C ALA A 110 -16.55 -6.49 10.19
N TYR A 111 -17.35 -6.21 11.21
CA TYR A 111 -18.80 -6.38 11.23
C TYR A 111 -19.48 -5.30 12.09
N ASP A 112 -20.75 -5.01 11.79
CA ASP A 112 -21.58 -4.04 12.52
C ASP A 112 -22.22 -4.65 13.78
N ASP A 113 -23.00 -3.86 14.53
CA ASP A 113 -23.67 -4.30 15.75
C ASP A 113 -24.70 -5.43 15.48
N GLU A 114 -25.25 -5.51 14.26
CA GLU A 114 -26.09 -6.61 13.78
C GLU A 114 -25.28 -7.83 13.28
N HIS A 115 -23.96 -7.83 13.47
CA HIS A 115 -23.03 -8.90 13.08
C HIS A 115 -22.97 -9.16 11.57
N LYS A 116 -23.30 -8.15 10.75
CA LYS A 116 -23.14 -8.21 9.30
C LYS A 116 -21.77 -7.70 8.92
N ALA A 117 -21.14 -8.36 7.94
CA ALA A 117 -19.85 -7.95 7.43
C ALA A 117 -19.90 -6.51 6.87
N THR A 118 -18.92 -5.69 7.25
CA THR A 118 -18.79 -4.28 6.82
C THR A 118 -17.75 -4.08 5.73
N ILE A 119 -17.08 -5.15 5.31
CA ILE A 119 -16.22 -5.20 4.12
C ILE A 119 -16.68 -6.32 3.19
N GLU A 120 -16.48 -6.11 1.88
CA GLU A 120 -16.73 -7.15 0.88
C GLU A 120 -15.53 -8.11 0.81
N GLY A 121 -15.48 -9.10 1.69
CA GLY A 121 -14.44 -10.13 1.68
C GLY A 121 -14.77 -11.30 2.59
N ARG A 122 -14.45 -12.51 2.14
CA ARG A 122 -14.46 -13.73 2.96
C ARG A 122 -13.05 -14.09 3.38
N THR A 123 -12.92 -14.88 4.44
CA THR A 123 -11.62 -15.44 4.84
C THR A 123 -10.95 -16.12 3.65
N GLY A 124 -9.69 -15.76 3.39
CA GLY A 124 -8.89 -16.20 2.24
C GLY A 124 -8.98 -15.31 0.99
N ASP A 125 -9.92 -14.36 0.93
CA ASP A 125 -10.02 -13.44 -0.20
C ASP A 125 -8.84 -12.44 -0.21
N ARG A 126 -8.41 -12.05 -1.42
CA ARG A 126 -7.38 -11.04 -1.67
C ARG A 126 -8.04 -9.66 -1.74
N MET A 127 -7.76 -8.81 -0.76
CA MET A 127 -8.53 -7.59 -0.54
C MET A 127 -8.08 -6.40 -1.39
N VAL A 128 -6.85 -6.44 -1.90
CA VAL A 128 -6.33 -5.39 -2.77
C VAL A 128 -5.56 -5.98 -3.94
N ASN A 129 -5.70 -5.36 -5.11
CA ASN A 129 -4.85 -5.63 -6.25
C ASN A 129 -3.50 -4.91 -6.08
N VAL A 130 -2.44 -5.67 -5.89
CA VAL A 130 -1.08 -5.15 -5.68
C VAL A 130 -0.19 -5.31 -6.92
N LEU A 131 -0.79 -5.39 -8.11
CA LEU A 131 -0.06 -5.41 -9.37
C LEU A 131 0.84 -4.15 -9.47
N ARG A 132 2.12 -4.36 -9.81
CA ARG A 132 3.18 -3.34 -9.94
C ARG A 132 3.61 -2.67 -8.63
N TYR A 133 3.24 -3.19 -7.47
CA TYR A 133 3.81 -2.73 -6.20
C TYR A 133 5.25 -3.22 -6.07
N ASP A 134 6.11 -2.41 -5.48
CA ASP A 134 7.54 -2.73 -5.40
C ASP A 134 7.80 -3.78 -4.33
N THR A 135 7.07 -3.72 -3.22
CA THR A 135 7.21 -4.53 -2.01
C THR A 135 6.00 -5.39 -1.69
N LEU A 136 4.79 -4.86 -1.80
CA LEU A 136 3.57 -5.64 -1.53
C LEU A 136 3.39 -6.75 -2.58
N ARG A 137 2.99 -7.92 -2.10
CA ARG A 137 2.75 -9.12 -2.92
C ARG A 137 1.35 -9.69 -2.69
N ASP A 138 0.79 -9.45 -1.51
CA ASP A 138 -0.58 -9.87 -1.21
C ASP A 138 -1.14 -9.16 0.02
N VAL A 139 -2.47 -9.12 0.11
CA VAL A 139 -3.20 -8.75 1.34
C VAL A 139 -4.41 -9.67 1.43
N VAL A 140 -4.31 -10.69 2.25
CA VAL A 140 -5.30 -11.76 2.39
C VAL A 140 -6.07 -11.55 3.69
N PHE A 141 -7.40 -11.57 3.60
CA PHE A 141 -8.26 -11.44 4.76
C PHE A 141 -8.29 -12.73 5.58
N GLY A 142 -8.03 -12.64 6.88
CA GLY A 142 -7.98 -13.77 7.82
C GLY A 142 -9.23 -13.97 8.65
N GLY A 143 -10.25 -13.14 8.45
CA GLY A 143 -11.50 -13.19 9.20
C GLY A 143 -11.61 -12.09 10.24
N SER A 144 -12.75 -12.08 10.93
CA SER A 144 -12.99 -11.23 12.08
C SER A 144 -13.83 -11.99 13.11
N PHE A 145 -13.37 -12.02 14.36
CA PHE A 145 -14.01 -12.74 15.45
C PHE A 145 -13.73 -12.03 16.78
N GLU A 146 -14.73 -11.94 17.66
CA GLU A 146 -14.61 -11.34 19.01
C GLU A 146 -13.96 -9.94 19.05
N GLY A 147 -14.21 -9.12 18.02
CA GLY A 147 -13.67 -7.76 17.93
C GLY A 147 -12.23 -7.67 17.39
N TYR A 148 -11.65 -8.79 16.94
CA TYR A 148 -10.37 -8.81 16.24
C TYR A 148 -10.58 -9.06 14.76
N THR A 149 -9.68 -8.52 13.94
CA THR A 149 -9.68 -8.72 12.49
C THR A 149 -8.26 -8.98 12.03
N THR A 150 -8.04 -10.14 11.42
CA THR A 150 -6.71 -10.56 10.97
C THR A 150 -6.52 -10.38 9.46
N PHE A 151 -5.31 -9.98 9.06
CA PHE A 151 -4.82 -10.03 7.68
C PHE A 151 -3.44 -10.67 7.62
N ALA A 152 -3.22 -11.48 6.58
CA ALA A 152 -1.87 -11.86 6.14
C ALA A 152 -1.43 -10.89 5.04
N VAL A 153 -0.43 -10.06 5.32
CA VAL A 153 0.15 -9.15 4.33
C VAL A 153 1.46 -9.74 3.82
N GLY A 154 1.44 -10.17 2.56
CA GLY A 154 2.59 -10.73 1.88
C GLY A 154 3.49 -9.63 1.31
N VAL A 155 4.78 -9.69 1.63
CA VAL A 155 5.80 -8.75 1.16
C VAL A 155 6.96 -9.49 0.50
N ARG A 156 7.71 -8.80 -0.36
CA ARG A 156 8.81 -9.43 -1.13
C ARG A 156 9.92 -10.04 -0.27
N ALA A 157 10.18 -9.45 0.90
CA ALA A 157 11.21 -9.86 1.86
C ALA A 157 10.92 -9.22 3.22
N ARG A 158 11.64 -9.62 4.27
CA ARG A 158 11.55 -8.97 5.58
C ARG A 158 12.16 -7.57 5.53
N LEU A 159 11.30 -6.56 5.39
CA LEU A 159 11.65 -5.15 5.22
C LEU A 159 11.22 -4.31 6.43
N PRO A 160 11.81 -3.13 6.65
CA PRO A 160 11.35 -2.20 7.66
C PRO A 160 9.90 -1.80 7.43
N PHE A 161 9.14 -1.64 8.51
CA PHE A 161 7.78 -1.16 8.44
C PHE A 161 7.45 -0.29 9.65
N GLN A 162 6.44 0.56 9.48
CA GLN A 162 5.82 1.31 10.56
C GLN A 162 4.31 1.13 10.53
N VAL A 163 3.68 1.39 11.67
CA VAL A 163 2.23 1.50 11.78
C VAL A 163 1.89 2.85 12.36
N THR A 164 1.00 3.59 11.71
CA THR A 164 0.52 4.89 12.17
C THR A 164 -0.99 4.92 12.25
N VAL A 165 -1.51 5.74 13.16
CA VAL A 165 -2.95 5.99 13.29
C VAL A 165 -3.21 7.40 12.78
N LEU A 166 -4.13 7.55 11.83
CA LEU A 166 -4.47 8.81 11.18
C LEU A 166 -5.97 9.09 11.30
N PRO A 167 -6.40 10.35 11.28
CA PRO A 167 -7.82 10.68 11.11
C PRO A 167 -8.32 10.20 9.75
N GLY A 168 -9.58 9.77 9.68
CA GLY A 168 -10.34 9.47 8.46
C GLY A 168 -11.24 10.63 8.03
N PRO A 169 -12.07 10.45 6.98
CA PRO A 169 -13.18 11.35 6.68
C PRO A 169 -14.16 11.40 7.86
N GLY A 170 -14.64 12.59 8.24
CA GLY A 170 -15.63 12.74 9.30
C GLY A 170 -15.15 12.17 10.64
N THR A 171 -15.88 11.19 11.17
CA THR A 171 -15.59 10.49 12.44
C THR A 171 -14.69 9.27 12.28
N HIS A 172 -14.32 8.94 11.05
CA HIS A 172 -13.53 7.74 10.77
C HIS A 172 -12.11 7.86 11.32
N SER A 173 -11.47 6.72 11.53
CA SER A 173 -10.03 6.62 11.76
C SER A 173 -9.38 5.67 10.76
N ARG A 174 -8.06 5.74 10.66
CA ARG A 174 -7.27 4.89 9.78
C ARG A 174 -6.08 4.31 10.54
N ILE A 175 -5.89 3.00 10.46
CA ILE A 175 -4.63 2.33 10.81
C ILE A 175 -3.88 2.08 9.51
N VAL A 176 -2.63 2.55 9.45
CA VAL A 176 -1.84 2.57 8.22
C VAL A 176 -0.57 1.79 8.42
N LEU A 177 -0.38 0.76 7.62
CA LEU A 177 0.83 -0.04 7.52
C LEU A 177 1.66 0.44 6.34
N ASP A 178 2.85 0.98 6.59
CA ASP A 178 3.83 1.32 5.56
C ASP A 178 4.98 0.32 5.59
N VAL A 179 5.30 -0.28 4.44
CA VAL A 179 6.42 -1.20 4.28
C VAL A 179 7.44 -0.61 3.32
N ALA A 180 8.64 -0.37 3.82
CA ALA A 180 9.73 0.23 3.07
C ALA A 180 10.11 -0.60 1.84
N HIS A 181 10.54 0.09 0.79
CA HIS A 181 11.05 -0.58 -0.41
C HIS A 181 12.41 -1.22 -0.15
N SER A 182 13.25 -0.68 0.72
CA SER A 182 14.56 -1.25 1.07
C SER A 182 14.85 -1.13 2.56
N TRP A 183 15.90 -1.84 2.99
CA TRP A 183 16.69 -1.46 4.17
C TRP A 183 17.64 -0.31 3.83
#